data_AF-A0A9E0TPY5-F1
#
_entry.id   AF-A0A9E0TPY5-F1
#
_cell.length_a   1.000
_cell.length_b   1.000
_cell.length_c   1.000
_cell.angle_alpha   90.00
_cell.angle_beta   90.00
_cell.angle_gamma   90.00
#
_symmetry.space_group_name_H-M   'P 1'
#
loop_
_entity.id
_entity.type
_entity.pdbx_description
1 polymer ?
#
loop_
_entity_poly.entity_id
_entity_poly.type
_entity_poly.pdbx_seq_one_letter_code
_entity_poly.pdbx_strand_id
1 'polypeptide(L)'
;MTTSLRIFFTVVLASMLVVTSWASLQVPLWSIPRSVGGHPWFVATLFDTYWGFFTFYAWLCYKETAWLARVLWFVAIVLLGNIAMAAYGLAVVLRLPASAKPEQVLLRGQPVTPWLPAGLVAAIVLLSAGAAAL
;
A
#
# COMPACT_ATOMS: atom_id res chain seq x y z
N MET A 1 -9.70 -19.16 -7.99
CA MET A 1 -8.48 -18.33 -8.00
C MET A 1 -8.77 -16.87 -7.64
N THR A 2 -9.56 -16.14 -8.44
CA THR A 2 -9.88 -14.73 -8.18
C THR A 2 -10.46 -14.50 -6.78
N THR A 3 -11.34 -15.38 -6.31
CA THR A 3 -11.88 -15.35 -4.93
C THR A 3 -10.78 -15.46 -3.88
N SER A 4 -9.82 -16.37 -4.03
CA SER A 4 -8.71 -16.55 -3.11
C SER A 4 -7.83 -15.30 -3.04
N LEU A 5 -7.54 -14.66 -4.17
CA LEU A 5 -6.80 -13.41 -4.22
C LEU A 5 -7.55 -12.24 -3.59
N ARG A 6 -8.88 -12.16 -3.78
CA ARG A 6 -9.71 -11.15 -3.09
C ARG A 6 -9.64 -11.33 -1.58
N ILE A 7 -9.79 -12.57 -1.10
CA ILE A 7 -9.68 -12.89 0.33
C ILE A 7 -8.29 -12.49 0.83
N PHE A 8 -7.24 -12.88 0.11
CA PHE A 8 -5.86 -12.56 0.49
C PHE A 8 -5.63 -11.04 0.63
N PHE A 9 -5.92 -10.26 -0.41
CA PHE A 9 -5.71 -8.80 -0.34
C PHE A 9 -6.60 -8.13 0.69
N THR A 10 -7.84 -8.61 0.91
CA THR A 10 -8.71 -8.12 1.99
C THR A 10 -8.13 -8.41 3.36
N VAL A 11 -7.59 -9.62 3.59
CA VAL A 11 -6.94 -9.98 4.87
C VAL A 11 -5.70 -9.14 5.11
N VAL A 12 -4.86 -8.92 4.09
CA VAL A 12 -3.69 -8.04 4.20
C VAL A 12 -4.12 -6.61 4.52
N LEU A 13 -5.11 -6.08 3.82
CA LEU A 13 -5.61 -4.72 4.04
C LEU A 13 -6.19 -4.55 5.45
N ALA A 14 -7.07 -5.46 5.87
CA ALA A 14 -7.68 -5.41 7.19
C ALA A 14 -6.65 -5.57 8.31
N SER A 15 -5.71 -6.52 8.18
CA SER A 15 -4.69 -6.75 9.20
C SER A 15 -3.73 -5.57 9.33
N MET A 16 -3.28 -4.97 8.23
CA MET A 16 -2.43 -3.77 8.28
C MET A 16 -3.16 -2.57 8.89
N LEU A 17 -4.43 -2.34 8.54
CA LEU A 17 -5.22 -1.26 9.17
C LEU A 17 -5.36 -1.47 10.68
N VAL A 18 -5.65 -2.70 11.12
CA VAL A 18 -5.79 -3.04 12.55
C VAL A 18 -4.46 -2.86 13.28
N VAL A 19 -3.38 -3.46 12.79
CA VAL A 19 -2.06 -3.43 13.46
C VAL A 19 -1.48 -2.02 13.46
N THR A 20 -1.56 -1.29 12.35
CA THR A 20 -1.08 0.10 12.28
C THR A 20 -1.88 1.02 13.21
N SER A 21 -3.19 0.87 13.29
CA SER A 21 -4.02 1.65 14.21
C SER A 21 -3.69 1.31 15.67
N TRP A 22 -3.64 0.01 16.01
CA TRP A 22 -3.28 -0.46 17.34
C TRP A 22 -1.89 0.01 17.80
N ALA A 23 -0.89 -0.03 16.91
CA ALA A 23 0.44 0.47 17.20
C ALA A 23 0.45 1.99 17.40
N SER A 24 -0.25 2.74 16.54
CA SER A 24 -0.31 4.21 16.59
C SER A 24 -0.99 4.74 17.84
N LEU A 25 -1.94 3.98 18.41
CA LEU A 25 -2.59 4.31 19.69
C LEU A 25 -1.68 4.10 20.91
N GLN A 26 -0.64 3.28 20.79
CA GLN A 26 0.30 3.02 21.89
C GLN A 26 1.52 3.93 21.82
N VAL A 27 2.13 4.02 20.65
CA VAL A 27 3.36 4.79 20.43
C VAL A 27 3.28 5.43 19.05
N PRO A 28 3.26 6.78 18.95
CA PRO A 28 3.33 7.42 17.64
C PRO A 28 4.67 7.11 16.97
N LEU A 29 4.67 6.97 15.64
CA LEU A 29 5.88 6.62 14.86
C LEU A 29 7.06 7.57 15.11
N TRP A 30 6.79 8.84 15.39
CA TRP A 30 7.79 9.87 15.64
C TRP A 30 8.46 9.74 17.01
N SER A 31 7.87 9.00 17.95
CA SER A 31 8.41 8.81 19.30
C SER A 31 9.14 7.49 19.47
N ILE A 32 9.48 6.79 18.37
CA ILE A 32 10.26 5.55 18.44
C ILE A 32 11.64 5.86 19.05
N PRO A 33 12.06 5.18 20.14
CA PRO A 33 13.35 5.41 20.77
C PRO A 33 14.52 5.17 19.79
N ARG A 34 15.58 5.99 19.90
CA ARG A 34 16.77 5.84 19.04
C ARG A 34 17.46 4.48 19.17
N SER A 35 17.33 3.83 20.32
CA SER A 35 17.84 2.46 20.54
C SER A 35 17.20 1.43 19.62
N VAL A 36 15.93 1.62 19.25
CA VAL A 36 15.22 0.77 18.28
C VAL A 36 15.58 1.19 16.86
N GLY A 37 15.56 2.49 16.57
CA GLY A 37 15.86 3.03 15.23
C GLY A 37 17.27 2.71 14.74
N GLY A 38 18.25 2.67 15.64
CA GLY A 38 19.64 2.31 15.33
C GLY A 38 19.95 0.82 15.41
N HIS A 39 18.99 -0.03 15.78
CA HIS A 39 19.23 -1.47 15.91
C HIS A 39 19.47 -2.09 14.53
N PRO A 40 20.54 -2.89 14.31
CA PRO A 40 20.89 -3.40 12.98
C PRO A 40 19.76 -4.15 12.28
N TRP A 41 19.02 -4.97 13.02
CA TRP A 41 17.86 -5.69 12.46
C TRP A 41 16.69 -4.78 12.11
N PHE A 42 16.48 -3.68 12.83
CA PHE A 42 15.42 -2.73 12.50
C PHE A 42 15.73 -2.01 11.18
N VAL A 43 17.00 -1.64 10.99
CA VAL A 43 17.46 -1.07 9.73
C VAL A 43 17.34 -2.09 8.60
N ALA A 44 17.77 -3.34 8.81
CA ALA A 44 17.68 -4.40 7.80
C ALA A 44 16.24 -4.69 7.37
N THR A 45 15.29 -4.77 8.30
CA THR A 45 13.87 -5.02 7.97
C THR A 45 13.22 -3.82 7.28
N LEU A 46 13.64 -2.58 7.61
CA LEU A 46 13.22 -1.40 6.86
C LEU A 46 13.69 -1.49 5.40
N PHE A 47 14.98 -1.77 5.17
CA PHE A 47 15.50 -1.94 3.81
C PHE A 47 14.75 -3.05 3.06
N ASP A 48 14.59 -4.22 3.67
CA ASP A 48 13.85 -5.34 3.08
C ASP A 48 12.42 -4.94 2.67
N THR A 49 11.71 -4.26 3.57
CA THR A 49 10.34 -3.78 3.33
C THR A 49 10.28 -2.79 2.16
N TYR A 50 11.15 -1.77 2.14
CA TYR A 50 11.14 -0.75 1.08
C TYR A 50 11.61 -1.30 -0.27
N TRP A 51 12.56 -2.24 -0.30
CA TRP A 51 12.91 -2.93 -1.54
C TRP A 51 11.76 -3.77 -2.08
N GLY A 52 10.99 -4.42 -1.19
CA GLY A 52 9.73 -5.07 -1.56
C GLY A 52 8.74 -4.08 -2.19
N PHE A 53 8.58 -2.90 -1.58
CA PHE A 53 7.69 -1.84 -2.10
C PHE A 53 8.11 -1.37 -3.49
N PHE A 54 9.41 -1.12 -3.70
CA PHE A 54 9.91 -0.66 -5.00
C PHE A 54 9.82 -1.74 -6.08
N THR A 55 10.03 -3.00 -5.71
CA THR A 55 9.83 -4.14 -6.63
C THR A 55 8.38 -4.22 -7.09
N PHE A 56 7.42 -4.11 -6.16
CA PHE A 56 6.01 -4.05 -6.51
C PHE A 56 5.67 -2.80 -7.34
N TYR A 57 6.26 -1.65 -6.99
CA TYR A 57 6.05 -0.40 -7.70
C TYR A 57 6.55 -0.46 -9.16
N ALA A 58 7.64 -1.17 -9.45
CA ALA A 58 8.09 -1.40 -10.82
C ALA A 58 7.03 -2.15 -11.65
N TRP A 59 6.40 -3.19 -11.06
CA TRP A 59 5.27 -3.87 -11.68
C TRP A 59 4.05 -2.94 -11.83
N LEU A 60 3.76 -2.11 -10.85
CA LEU A 60 2.69 -1.10 -10.94
C LEU A 60 2.94 -0.08 -12.06
N CYS A 61 4.19 0.38 -12.24
CA CYS A 61 4.56 1.26 -13.35
C CYS A 61 4.35 0.60 -14.71
N TYR A 62 4.56 -0.71 -14.80
CA TYR A 62 4.21 -1.47 -15.99
C TYR A 62 2.69 -1.53 -16.20
N LYS A 63 1.89 -1.71 -15.14
CA LYS A 63 0.42 -1.79 -15.22
C LYS A 63 -0.24 -0.45 -15.55
N GLU A 64 0.17 0.63 -14.91
CA GLU A 64 -0.42 1.97 -15.07
C GLU A 64 0.19 2.72 -16.26
N THR A 65 -0.65 3.30 -17.11
CA THR A 65 -0.20 4.09 -18.28
C THR A 65 -0.09 5.59 -17.97
N ALA A 66 -0.94 6.10 -17.09
CA ALA A 66 -0.96 7.51 -16.72
C ALA A 66 0.14 7.86 -15.72
N TRP A 67 0.97 8.86 -16.05
CA TRP A 67 2.05 9.31 -15.17
C TRP A 67 1.55 9.78 -13.80
N LEU A 68 0.44 10.53 -13.78
CA LEU A 68 -0.17 10.99 -12.52
C LEU A 68 -0.56 9.81 -11.62
N ALA A 69 -1.13 8.74 -12.17
CA ALA A 69 -1.49 7.56 -11.40
C ALA A 69 -0.24 6.89 -10.81
N ARG A 70 0.85 6.77 -11.59
CA ARG A 70 2.14 6.24 -11.10
C ARG A 70 2.68 7.04 -9.93
N VAL A 71 2.71 8.37 -10.06
CA VAL A 71 3.20 9.27 -9.00
C VAL A 71 2.33 9.18 -7.74
N LEU A 72 1.00 9.19 -7.88
CA LEU A 72 0.12 9.07 -6.73
C LEU A 72 0.25 7.71 -6.03
N TRP A 73 0.40 6.61 -6.79
CA TRP A 73 0.66 5.29 -6.22
C TRP A 73 2.04 5.19 -5.56
N PHE A 74 3.06 5.83 -6.12
CA PHE A 74 4.38 5.90 -5.51
C PHE A 74 4.30 6.55 -4.12
N VAL A 75 3.69 7.73 -4.04
CA VAL A 75 3.49 8.45 -2.78
C VAL A 75 2.68 7.60 -1.79
N ALA A 76 1.57 7.00 -2.24
CA ALA A 76 0.77 6.13 -1.40
C ALA A 76 1.55 4.92 -0.87
N ILE A 77 2.39 4.27 -1.69
CA ILE A 77 3.19 3.10 -1.29
C ILE A 77 4.30 3.50 -0.32
N VAL A 78 5.01 4.60 -0.54
CA VAL A 78 6.07 5.03 0.38
C VAL A 78 5.50 5.43 1.74
N LEU A 79 4.29 5.99 1.78
CA LEU A 79 3.66 6.46 3.03
C LEU A 79 2.84 5.39 3.76
N LEU A 80 2.11 4.54 3.03
CA LEU A 80 1.19 3.54 3.60
C LEU A 80 1.70 2.10 3.47
N GLY A 81 2.74 1.87 2.68
CA GLY A 81 3.32 0.55 2.45
C GLY A 81 2.30 -0.49 1.98
N ASN A 82 2.21 -1.57 2.74
CA ASN A 82 1.34 -2.71 2.42
C ASN A 82 -0.15 -2.38 2.37
N ILE A 83 -0.61 -1.31 3.04
CA ILE A 83 -2.01 -0.86 2.93
C ILE A 83 -2.30 -0.40 1.49
N ALA A 84 -1.42 0.41 0.90
CA ALA A 84 -1.58 0.88 -0.47
C ALA A 84 -1.42 -0.27 -1.49
N MET A 85 -0.44 -1.16 -1.28
CA MET A 85 -0.22 -2.32 -2.15
C MET A 85 -1.42 -3.28 -2.13
N ALA A 86 -1.99 -3.54 -0.95
CA ALA A 86 -3.17 -4.38 -0.81
C ALA A 86 -4.42 -3.74 -1.41
N ALA A 87 -4.60 -2.42 -1.23
CA ALA A 87 -5.68 -1.67 -1.88
C ALA A 87 -5.57 -1.73 -3.41
N TYR A 88 -4.37 -1.56 -3.96
CA TYR A 88 -4.11 -1.69 -5.40
C TYR A 88 -4.42 -3.11 -5.90
N GLY A 89 -3.86 -4.13 -5.24
CA GLY A 89 -4.06 -5.54 -5.58
C GLY A 89 -5.54 -5.93 -5.54
N LEU A 90 -6.25 -5.52 -4.50
CA LEU A 90 -7.69 -5.75 -4.38
C LEU A 90 -8.47 -5.06 -5.50
N ALA A 91 -8.14 -3.80 -5.82
CA ALA A 91 -8.78 -3.06 -6.91
C ALA A 91 -8.56 -3.72 -8.28
N VAL A 92 -7.36 -4.26 -8.54
CA VAL A 92 -7.06 -5.03 -9.76
C VAL A 92 -7.94 -6.29 -9.82
N VAL A 93 -7.99 -7.07 -8.74
CA VAL A 93 -8.69 -8.37 -8.73
C VAL A 93 -10.23 -8.21 -8.72
N LEU A 94 -10.76 -7.12 -8.17
CA LEU A 94 -12.20 -6.82 -8.20
C LEU A 94 -12.68 -6.49 -9.62
N ARG A 95 -11.80 -5.96 -10.49
CA ARG A 95 -12.10 -5.67 -11.89
C ARG A 95 -12.06 -6.90 -12.80
N LEU A 96 -11.49 -8.01 -12.32
CA LEU A 96 -11.40 -9.25 -13.08
C LEU A 96 -12.67 -10.12 -12.88
N PRO A 97 -13.14 -10.81 -13.94
CA PRO A 97 -14.21 -11.79 -13.80
C PRO A 97 -13.80 -12.95 -12.90
N ALA A 98 -14.78 -13.66 -12.32
CA ALA A 98 -14.51 -14.82 -11.47
C ALA A 98 -13.78 -15.96 -12.22
N SER A 99 -13.94 -16.03 -13.54
CA SER A 99 -13.28 -16.96 -14.46
C SER A 99 -11.92 -16.48 -14.98
N ALA A 100 -11.38 -15.39 -14.44
CA ALA A 100 -10.09 -14.85 -14.90
C ALA A 100 -8.93 -15.81 -14.65
N LYS A 101 -7.99 -15.85 -15.60
CA LYS A 101 -6.74 -16.59 -15.52
C LYS A 101 -5.70 -15.86 -14.65
N PRO A 102 -4.74 -16.56 -14.02
CA PRO A 102 -3.70 -15.95 -13.17
C PRO A 102 -2.90 -14.85 -13.87
N GLU A 103 -2.54 -15.09 -15.14
CA GLU A 103 -1.79 -14.15 -15.97
C GLU A 103 -2.47 -12.78 -16.13
N GLN A 104 -3.81 -12.72 -16.09
CA GLN A 104 -4.55 -11.46 -16.24
C GLN A 104 -4.36 -10.52 -15.04
N VAL A 105 -3.98 -11.05 -13.88
CA VAL A 105 -3.58 -10.24 -12.74
C VAL A 105 -2.25 -9.55 -13.05
N LEU A 106 -1.28 -10.30 -13.57
CA LEU A 106 0.10 -9.85 -13.79
C LEU A 106 0.26 -8.97 -15.02
N LEU A 107 -0.38 -9.34 -16.13
CA LEU A 107 -0.29 -8.66 -17.42
C LEU A 107 -0.96 -7.29 -17.37
N ARG A 108 -0.49 -6.37 -18.22
CA ARG A 108 -1.13 -5.06 -18.37
C ARG A 108 -2.59 -5.26 -18.80
N GLY A 109 -3.51 -4.83 -17.94
CA GLY A 109 -4.95 -4.86 -18.14
C GLY A 109 -5.52 -3.45 -18.10
N GLN A 110 -6.79 -3.30 -17.73
CA GLN A 110 -7.37 -1.98 -17.53
C GLN A 110 -6.72 -1.28 -16.33
N PRO A 111 -6.28 -0.01 -16.48
CA PRO A 111 -5.65 0.74 -15.39
C PRO A 111 -6.59 0.94 -14.22
N VAL A 112 -6.05 0.97 -13.00
CA VAL A 112 -6.83 1.34 -11.81
C VAL A 112 -7.12 2.83 -11.88
N THR A 113 -8.37 3.22 -11.65
CA THR A 113 -8.78 4.63 -11.82
C THR A 113 -8.01 5.56 -10.86
N PRO A 114 -7.62 6.76 -11.32
CA PRO A 114 -6.68 7.63 -10.60
C PRO A 114 -7.25 8.27 -9.33
N TRP A 115 -8.57 8.24 -9.12
CA TRP A 115 -9.19 8.76 -7.90
C TRP A 115 -8.91 7.90 -6.66
N LEU A 116 -8.64 6.60 -6.82
CA LEU A 116 -8.33 5.72 -5.69
C LEU A 116 -7.01 6.10 -5.00
N PRO A 117 -5.87 6.23 -5.72
CA PRO A 117 -4.64 6.69 -5.09
C PRO A 117 -4.74 8.15 -4.64
N ALA A 118 -5.47 9.02 -5.37
CA ALA A 118 -5.72 10.39 -4.91
C ALA A 118 -6.48 10.43 -3.58
N GLY A 119 -7.50 9.58 -3.40
CA GLY A 119 -8.25 9.46 -2.16
C GLY A 119 -7.40 8.93 -1.01
N LEU A 120 -6.53 7.96 -1.25
CA LEU A 120 -5.58 7.48 -0.23
C LEU A 120 -4.59 8.56 0.18
N VAL A 121 -4.01 9.28 -0.78
CA VAL A 121 -3.10 10.40 -0.51
C VAL A 121 -3.82 11.53 0.23
N ALA A 122 -5.04 11.88 -0.18
CA ALA A 122 -5.86 12.89 0.50
C ALA A 122 -6.20 12.47 1.94
N ALA A 123 -6.54 11.20 2.17
CA ALA A 123 -6.80 10.69 3.51
C ALA A 123 -5.57 10.83 4.42
N ILE A 124 -4.36 10.56 3.91
CA ILE A 124 -3.11 10.77 4.66
C ILE A 124 -2.95 12.24 5.04
N VAL A 125 -3.11 13.15 4.07
CA VAL A 125 -2.96 14.60 4.28
C VAL A 125 -3.99 15.14 5.27
N LEU A 126 -5.23 14.67 5.20
CA LEU A 126 -6.30 15.10 6.11
C LEU A 126 -6.07 14.57 7.53
N LEU A 127 -5.63 13.31 7.68
CA LEU A 127 -5.32 12.73 8.98
C LEU A 127 -4.12 13.40 9.65
N SER A 128 -3.10 13.81 8.86
CA SER A 128 -1.94 14.53 9.41
C SER A 128 -2.26 16.00 9.75
N ALA A 129 -3.08 16.67 8.93
CA ALA A 129 -3.52 18.04 9.22
C ALA A 129 -4.41 18.13 10.47
N GLY A 130 -5.30 17.15 10.69
CA GLY A 130 -6.13 17.08 11.89
C GLY A 130 -5.33 16.83 13.17
N ALA A 131 -4.23 16.08 13.08
CA ALA A 131 -3.33 15.83 14.21
C ALA A 131 -2.46 17.05 14.59
N ALA A 132 -2.25 18.00 13.68
CA ALA A 132 -1.50 19.23 13.93
C ALA A 132 -2.36 20.39 14.48
N ALA A 133 -3.67 20.22 14.52
CA ALA A 133 -4.64 21.22 15.00
C ALA A 133 -5.14 20.97 16.44
N LEU A 134 -4.59 19.97 17.12
CA LEU A 134 -4.85 19.57 18.51
C LEU A 134 -3.56 19.76 19.34
#